data_AF-A0A165QEG3-F1
#
_entry.id   AF-A0A165QEG3-F1
#
_cell.length_a   1.000
_cell.length_b   1.000
_cell.length_c   1.000
_cell.angle_alpha   90.00
_cell.angle_beta   90.00
_cell.angle_gamma   90.00
#
_symmetry.space_group_name_H-M   'P 1'
#
loop_
_entity.id
_entity.type
_entity.pdbx_description
1 polymer ?
#
loop_
_entity_poly.entity_id
_entity_poly.type
_entity_poly.pdbx_seq_one_letter_code
_entity_poly.pdbx_strand_id
1 'polypeptide(L)'
;MIALLEGERQALAAMDLDRISNCTAGKLQICEKLEAVERGDLDEECLGLLDAVKRLNEINRRLRNLIATNVQSRLSALTGSGQAYAAAPRTAYLAAHA
;
A
#
# COMPACT_ATOMS: atom_id res chain seq x y z
N MET A 1 5.20 13.97 -11.23
CA MET A 1 4.61 13.22 -10.10
C MET A 1 4.21 11.80 -10.50
N ILE A 2 3.40 11.63 -11.55
CA ILE A 2 2.94 10.31 -12.04
C ILE A 2 4.09 9.30 -12.21
N ALA A 3 5.13 9.66 -12.98
CA ALA A 3 6.29 8.79 -13.20
C ALA A 3 7.00 8.37 -11.89
N LEU A 4 7.02 9.24 -10.87
CA LEU A 4 7.61 8.90 -9.56
C LEU A 4 6.73 7.91 -8.79
N LEU A 5 5.40 8.03 -8.89
CA LEU A 5 4.47 7.08 -8.28
C LEU A 5 4.54 5.72 -8.98
N GLU A 6 4.69 5.69 -10.30
CA GLU A 6 4.91 4.45 -11.04
C GLU A 6 6.26 3.82 -10.72
N GLY A 7 7.31 4.64 -10.61
CA GLY A 7 8.64 4.21 -10.16
C GLY A 7 8.61 3.66 -8.74
N GLU A 8 7.89 4.30 -7.82
CA GLU A 8 7.71 3.81 -6.45
C GLU A 8 6.96 2.47 -6.45
N ARG A 9 5.94 2.30 -7.28
CA ARG A 9 5.22 1.02 -7.41
C ARG A 9 6.18 -0.12 -7.79
N GLN A 10 7.06 0.13 -8.76
CA GLN A 10 8.08 -0.84 -9.16
C GLN A 10 9.09 -1.10 -8.02
N ALA A 11 9.52 -0.04 -7.33
CA ALA A 11 10.46 -0.16 -6.21
C ALA A 11 9.85 -0.95 -5.03
N LEU A 12 8.57 -0.74 -4.72
CA LEU A 12 7.82 -1.52 -3.72
C LEU A 12 7.75 -2.99 -4.11
N ALA A 13 7.49 -3.31 -5.38
CA ALA A 13 7.46 -4.69 -5.87
C ALA A 13 8.85 -5.36 -5.81
N ALA A 14 9.92 -4.59 -6.02
CA ALA A 14 11.30 -5.07 -5.94
C ALA A 14 11.89 -5.04 -4.52
N MET A 15 11.17 -4.48 -3.54
CA MET A 15 11.68 -4.19 -2.19
C MET A 15 12.97 -3.35 -2.19
N ASP A 16 13.08 -2.42 -3.14
CA ASP A 16 14.24 -1.55 -3.35
C ASP A 16 14.10 -0.28 -2.50
N LEU A 17 14.75 -0.28 -1.32
CA LEU A 17 14.66 0.81 -0.34
C LEU A 17 15.29 2.11 -0.85
N ASP A 18 16.42 2.03 -1.56
CA ASP A 18 17.10 3.22 -2.09
C ASP A 18 16.23 3.91 -3.12
N ARG A 19 15.61 3.14 -4.02
CA ARG A 19 14.70 3.69 -5.02
C ARG A 19 13.40 4.21 -4.39
N ILE A 20 12.88 3.58 -3.33
CA ILE A 20 11.74 4.13 -2.56
C ILE A 20 12.10 5.49 -1.94
N SER A 21 13.30 5.61 -1.34
CA SER A 21 13.78 6.86 -0.76
C SER A 21 13.92 7.96 -1.81
N ASN A 22 14.55 7.64 -2.95
CA ASN A 22 14.71 8.56 -4.07
C ASN A 22 13.36 9.01 -4.66
N CYS A 23 12.42 8.09 -4.85
CA CYS A 23 11.06 8.44 -5.27
C CYS A 23 10.37 9.34 -4.24
N THR A 24 10.58 9.11 -2.95
CA THR A 24 10.00 9.93 -1.88
C THR A 24 10.53 11.36 -1.92
N ALA A 25 11.85 11.54 -2.02
CA ALA A 25 12.47 12.86 -2.16
C ALA A 25 11.94 13.60 -3.40
N GLY A 26 11.88 12.94 -4.56
CA GLY A 26 11.34 13.54 -5.77
C GLY A 26 9.86 13.93 -5.66
N LYS A 27 9.04 13.15 -4.95
CA LYS A 27 7.62 13.48 -4.71
C LYS A 27 7.50 14.74 -3.86
N LEU A 28 8.29 14.85 -2.78
CA LEU A 28 8.30 16.05 -1.93
C LEU A 28 8.67 17.30 -2.73
N GLN A 29 9.73 17.24 -3.54
CA GLN A 29 10.14 18.35 -4.41
C GLN A 29 9.04 18.79 -5.38
N ILE A 30 8.24 17.86 -5.90
CA ILE A 30 7.12 18.22 -6.77
C ILE A 30 5.96 18.80 -5.96
N CYS A 31 5.67 18.29 -4.77
CA CYS A 31 4.67 18.89 -3.89
C CYS A 31 5.02 20.34 -3.54
N GLU A 32 6.27 20.62 -3.18
CA GLU A 32 6.76 21.98 -2.91
C GLU A 32 6.55 22.91 -4.12
N LYS A 33 6.84 22.42 -5.33
CA LYS A 33 6.58 23.19 -6.56
C LYS A 33 5.09 23.43 -6.80
N LEU A 34 4.24 22.45 -6.50
CA LEU A 34 2.78 22.58 -6.66
C LEU A 34 2.16 23.49 -5.61
N GLU A 35 2.71 23.54 -4.40
CA GLU A 35 2.26 24.46 -3.34
C GLU A 35 2.50 25.93 -3.69
N ALA A 36 3.49 26.21 -4.55
CA ALA A 36 3.76 27.55 -5.06
C ALA A 36 2.80 27.99 -6.19
N VAL A 37 1.93 27.10 -6.69
CA VAL A 37 0.96 27.40 -7.76
C VAL A 37 -0.38 27.82 -7.14
N GLU A 38 -0.92 28.96 -7.55
CA GLU A 38 -2.26 29.37 -7.12
C GLU A 38 -3.32 28.46 -7.74
N ARG A 39 -4.33 28.07 -6.95
CA ARG A 39 -5.39 27.17 -7.43
C ARG A 39 -6.17 27.72 -8.62
N GLY A 40 -6.26 29.05 -8.75
CA GLY A 40 -6.94 29.71 -9.87
C GLY A 40 -6.20 29.55 -11.21
N ASP A 41 -4.92 29.19 -11.17
CA ASP A 41 -4.07 29.02 -12.36
C ASP A 41 -4.10 27.58 -12.91
N LEU A 42 -4.80 26.66 -12.24
CA LEU A 42 -4.93 25.27 -12.68
C LEU A 42 -6.18 25.11 -13.56
N ASP A 43 -5.97 24.68 -14.79
CA ASP A 43 -7.04 24.31 -15.70
C ASP A 43 -7.61 22.91 -15.40
N GLU A 44 -8.68 22.55 -16.11
CA GLU A 44 -9.37 21.27 -15.94
C GLU A 44 -8.46 20.07 -16.21
N GLU A 45 -7.54 20.19 -17.18
CA GLU A 45 -6.56 19.14 -17.48
C GLU A 45 -5.60 18.91 -16.31
N CYS A 46 -5.04 19.98 -15.73
CA CYS A 46 -4.18 19.91 -14.55
C CYS A 46 -4.91 19.31 -13.35
N LEU A 47 -6.16 19.69 -13.12
CA LEU A 47 -6.99 19.11 -12.05
C LEU A 47 -7.23 17.61 -12.29
N GLY A 48 -7.48 17.20 -13.53
CA GLY A 48 -7.59 15.79 -13.92
C GLY A 48 -6.29 14.99 -13.64
N LEU A 49 -5.13 15.58 -13.92
CA LEU A 49 -3.82 14.99 -13.60
C LEU A 49 -3.59 14.86 -12.10
N LEU A 50 -4.01 15.85 -11.29
CA LEU A 50 -3.93 15.77 -9.83
C LEU A 50 -4.80 14.65 -9.26
N ASP A 51 -5.98 14.43 -9.83
CA ASP A 51 -6.82 13.31 -9.43
C ASP A 51 -6.21 11.95 -9.82
N ALA A 52 -5.57 11.86 -10.99
CA ALA A 52 -4.81 10.67 -11.38
C ALA A 52 -3.65 10.39 -10.40
N VAL A 53 -2.90 11.44 -10.01
CA VAL A 53 -1.85 11.37 -8.99
C VAL A 53 -2.39 10.83 -7.67
N LYS A 54 -3.55 11.34 -7.21
CA LYS A 54 -4.19 10.89 -5.97
C LYS A 54 -4.55 9.39 -6.04
N ARG A 55 -5.13 8.94 -7.16
CA ARG A 55 -5.48 7.53 -7.39
C ARG A 55 -4.25 6.63 -7.39
N LEU A 56 -3.17 7.03 -8.07
CA LEU A 56 -1.92 6.26 -8.09
C LEU A 56 -1.27 6.16 -6.71
N ASN A 57 -1.26 7.26 -5.94
CA ASN A 57 -0.71 7.24 -4.58
C ASN A 57 -1.50 6.31 -3.64
N GLU A 58 -2.82 6.27 -3.80
CA GLU A 58 -3.67 5.35 -3.04
C GLU A 58 -3.34 3.88 -3.35
N ILE A 59 -3.07 3.56 -4.63
CA ILE A 59 -2.61 2.22 -5.02
C ILE A 59 -1.28 1.87 -4.36
N ASN A 60 -0.31 2.78 -4.35
CA ASN A 60 0.99 2.56 -3.70
C ASN A 60 0.84 2.36 -2.19
N ARG A 61 -0.04 3.13 -1.53
CA ARG A 61 -0.36 2.96 -0.11
C ARG A 61 -0.92 1.56 0.18
N ARG A 62 -1.86 1.10 -0.64
CA ARG A 62 -2.44 -0.25 -0.52
C ARG A 62 -1.40 -1.35 -0.71
N LEU A 63 -0.51 -1.20 -1.69
CA LEU A 63 0.57 -2.16 -1.93
C LEU A 63 1.51 -2.26 -0.72
N ARG A 64 1.94 -1.11 -0.16
CA ARG A 64 2.80 -1.06 1.03
C ARG A 64 2.14 -1.74 2.23
N ASN A 65 0.85 -1.48 2.44
CA ASN A 65 0.08 -2.12 3.51
C ASN A 65 -0.04 -3.63 3.31
N LEU A 66 -0.28 -4.10 2.08
CA LEU A 66 -0.31 -5.53 1.77
C LEU A 66 1.03 -6.22 2.08
N ILE A 67 2.15 -5.58 1.70
CA ILE A 67 3.49 -6.08 2.01
C ILE A 67 3.67 -6.20 3.54
N ALA A 68 3.32 -5.14 4.29
CA ALA A 68 3.44 -5.13 5.74
C ALA A 68 2.59 -6.24 6.39
N THR A 69 1.33 -6.39 5.98
CA THR A 69 0.44 -7.46 6.46
C THR A 69 1.03 -8.84 6.15
N ASN A 70 1.57 -9.04 4.94
CA ASN A 70 2.16 -10.33 4.57
C ASN A 70 3.39 -10.68 5.43
N VAL A 71 4.28 -9.71 5.65
CA VAL A 71 5.45 -9.88 6.52
C VAL A 71 5.00 -10.17 7.96
N GLN A 72 4.02 -9.42 8.48
CA GLN A 72 3.47 -9.65 9.82
C GLN A 72 2.89 -11.06 9.97
N SER A 73 2.09 -11.54 9.01
CA SER A 73 1.52 -12.89 9.04
C SER A 73 2.60 -13.97 9.09
N ARG A 74 3.69 -13.81 8.32
CA ARG A 74 4.82 -14.74 8.32
C ARG A 74 5.57 -14.73 9.64
N LEU A 75 5.83 -13.55 10.19
CA LEU A 75 6.48 -13.41 11.50
C LEU A 75 5.64 -14.08 12.60
N SER A 76 4.32 -13.83 12.64
CA SER A 76 3.43 -14.46 13.60
C SER A 76 3.44 -16.00 13.51
N ALA A 77 3.53 -16.55 12.29
CA ALA A 77 3.64 -17.99 12.09
C ALA A 77 4.97 -18.56 12.63
N LEU A 78 6.08 -17.85 12.46
CA LEU A 78 7.39 -18.27 12.96
C LEU A 78 7.50 -18.18 14.48
N THR A 79 6.88 -17.17 15.10
CA THR A 79 6.94 -16.96 16.55
C THR A 79 5.91 -17.75 17.33
N GLY A 80 5.11 -18.61 16.67
CA GLY A 80 4.06 -19.41 17.31
C GLY A 80 2.90 -18.57 17.88
N SER A 81 2.84 -17.28 17.55
CA SER A 81 1.77 -16.35 17.93
C SER A 81 0.66 -16.27 16.89
N GLY A 82 0.75 -17.07 15.83
CA GLY A 82 -0.35 -17.35 14.91
C GLY A 82 -1.51 -17.95 15.69
N GLN A 83 -2.47 -17.11 16.08
CA GLN A 83 -3.68 -17.53 16.77
C GLN A 83 -4.28 -18.74 16.06
N ALA A 84 -4.42 -19.82 16.82
CA ALA A 84 -5.64 -20.59 16.99
C ALA A 84 -6.79 -20.24 16.04
N TYR A 85 -6.64 -20.51 14.74
CA TYR A 85 -7.75 -21.06 13.99
C TYR A 85 -7.85 -22.52 14.40
N ALA A 86 -8.32 -22.76 15.62
CA ALA A 86 -9.00 -23.99 15.94
C ALA A 86 -10.24 -23.99 15.05
N ALA A 87 -10.12 -24.57 13.85
CA ALA A 87 -11.27 -25.12 13.19
C ALA A 87 -11.89 -26.07 14.20
N ALA A 88 -13.01 -25.65 14.81
CA ALA A 88 -13.75 -26.48 15.74
C ALA A 88 -13.94 -27.85 15.06
N PRO A 89 -13.54 -28.96 15.70
CA PRO A 89 -13.71 -30.25 15.08
C PRO A 89 -15.21 -30.48 14.91
N ARG A 90 -15.65 -30.71 13.67
CA ARG A 90 -17.01 -31.12 13.28
C ARG A 90 -17.30 -32.55 13.79
N THR A 91 -17.13 -32.78 15.09
CA THR A 91 -17.41 -34.08 15.75
C THR A 91 -18.43 -33.92 16.88
N ALA A 92 -19.39 -33.02 16.71
CA ALA A 92 -20.56 -32.88 17.60
C ALA A 92 -21.89 -33.23 16.89
N TYR A 93 -21.88 -34.21 15.97
CA TYR A 93 -23.12 -34.69 15.32
C TYR A 93 -23.34 -36.21 15.40
N LEU A 94 -22.48 -36.97 16.10
CA LEU A 94 -22.61 -38.43 16.22
C LEU A 94 -22.80 -38.94 17.66
N ALA A 95 -23.02 -38.05 18.63
CA ALA A 95 -23.22 -38.42 20.05
C ALA A 95 -24.62 -38.09 20.56
N ALA A 96 -25.62 -38.04 19.68
CA ALA A 96 -27.03 -37.82 20.03
C ALA A 96 -27.96 -38.99 19.65
N HIS A 97 -27.41 -40.11 19.17
CA HIS A 97 -28.16 -41.31 18.78
C HIS A 97 -27.43 -42.62 19.17
N ALA A 98 -26.88 -42.69 20.37
CA ALA A 98 -26.38 -43.92 20.97
C ALA A 98 -26.97 -44.09 22.38
#